data_AF-A0A2D4JTR6-F1
#
_entry.id   AF-A0A2D4JTR6-F1
#
_cell.length_a   1.000
_cell.length_b   1.000
_cell.length_c   1.000
_cell.angle_alpha   90.00
_cell.angle_beta   90.00
_cell.angle_gamma   90.00
#
_symmetry.space_group_name_H-M   'P 1'
#
loop_
_entity.id
_entity.type
_entity.pdbx_description
1 polymer ?
#
loop_
_entity_poly.entity_id
_entity_poly.type
_entity_poly.pdbx_seq_one_letter_code
_entity_poly.pdbx_strand_id
1 'polypeptide(L)'
;TKVIDTLLLTSQFPFKISEKVLQVLTNIFLYHDFSVHNFVKGFQLSLLEHFCSHPLSVLCCEVQESEKRVQLLSHNQFENIRRLPSFRRFVESQEVEKQAALLTDDKCLKETAQALLKGLYSYHENYFPILRCLHAFTSSLPKYPLGKQIRELHCACLERSVWEREEYESAMQLVRMLAKDELVAILEKCVDILISSSAKCLRTALEKLERYVHLLNNLEEASGDQEKSISSLEDLQKKTDLYHLQKTLLEMKESRRVKKLTTFEMLRFEIVDFIDGLVRNYLAPAEMQTLHEVMYFSAANTLQEHLNATPRAALHTALNNPYFYLKDDALKCGAESISGAAPDICIAYKLHLECGRLINLVDWLEAFSTVVTAAGNTDSRVKNQTDDIIHARFIRAVSELEFLGFIKPTKQKTDHVARLTWGSC
;
A
#
# COMPACT_ATOMS: atom_id res chain seq x y z
N THR A 1 11.35 -2.35 -12.61
CA THR A 1 12.08 -1.86 -11.41
C THR A 1 12.83 -0.56 -11.68
N LYS A 2 13.68 -0.46 -12.72
CA LYS A 2 14.46 0.77 -13.04
C LYS A 2 13.61 2.05 -13.15
N VAL A 3 12.42 1.96 -13.75
CA VAL A 3 11.50 3.11 -13.89
C VAL A 3 11.00 3.62 -12.54
N ILE A 4 10.67 2.72 -11.60
CA ILE A 4 10.21 3.10 -10.26
C ILE A 4 11.35 3.76 -9.47
N ASP A 5 12.55 3.20 -9.56
CA ASP A 5 13.72 3.73 -8.85
C ASP A 5 14.15 5.10 -9.39
N THR A 6 14.04 5.33 -10.70
CA THR A 6 14.42 6.60 -11.33
C THR A 6 13.34 7.68 -11.27
N LEU A 7 12.06 7.32 -11.31
CA LEU A 7 10.97 8.31 -11.34
C LEU A 7 10.31 8.54 -9.97
N LEU A 8 10.04 7.47 -9.22
CA LEU A 8 9.27 7.58 -7.96
C LEU A 8 10.20 7.80 -6.76
N LEU A 9 11.33 7.10 -6.71
CA LEU A 9 12.28 7.10 -5.60
C LEU A 9 13.35 8.20 -5.72
N THR A 10 12.97 9.37 -6.25
CA THR A 10 13.85 10.54 -6.37
C THR A 10 13.26 11.74 -5.64
N SER A 11 14.10 12.52 -4.97
CA SER A 11 13.67 13.79 -4.33
C SER A 11 13.44 14.93 -5.32
N GLN A 12 13.82 14.74 -6.59
CA GLN A 12 13.68 15.76 -7.64
C GLN A 12 12.21 16.13 -7.90
N PHE A 13 11.33 15.13 -7.91
CA PHE A 13 9.91 15.36 -8.13
C PHE A 13 9.17 15.45 -6.79
N PRO A 14 8.45 16.56 -6.52
CA PRO A 14 7.71 16.75 -5.26
C PRO A 14 6.47 15.87 -5.18
N PHE A 15 5.91 15.46 -6.33
CA PHE A 15 4.75 14.57 -6.38
C PHE A 15 5.13 13.15 -5.96
N LYS A 16 4.34 12.57 -5.07
CA LYS A 16 4.49 11.22 -4.52
C LYS A 16 3.18 10.47 -4.54
N ILE A 17 3.30 9.15 -4.53
CA ILE A 17 2.17 8.23 -4.56
C ILE A 17 2.06 7.56 -3.19
N SER A 18 0.84 7.39 -2.68
CA SER A 18 0.60 6.59 -1.48
C SER A 18 0.88 5.10 -1.72
N GLU A 19 1.02 4.37 -0.62
CA GLU A 19 1.17 2.91 -0.62
C GLU A 19 0.08 2.21 -1.44
N LYS A 20 -1.20 2.49 -1.15
CA LYS A 20 -2.35 1.83 -1.77
C LYS A 20 -2.37 2.04 -3.29
N VAL A 21 -2.07 3.26 -3.74
CA VAL A 21 -2.04 3.56 -5.16
C VAL A 21 -0.85 2.84 -5.83
N LEU A 22 0.31 2.81 -5.19
CA LEU A 22 1.47 2.07 -5.69
C LEU A 22 1.19 0.56 -5.75
N GLN A 23 0.49 0.01 -4.76
CA GLN A 23 0.04 -1.39 -4.78
C GLN A 23 -0.93 -1.65 -5.93
N VAL A 24 -1.94 -0.80 -6.17
CA VAL A 24 -2.87 -0.96 -7.30
C VAL A 24 -2.10 -0.96 -8.63
N LEU A 25 -1.23 0.04 -8.87
CA LEU A 25 -0.45 0.13 -10.10
C LEU A 25 0.49 -1.07 -10.28
N THR A 26 1.09 -1.54 -9.18
CA THR A 26 1.98 -2.71 -9.20
C THR A 26 1.21 -4.00 -9.42
N ASN A 27 0.01 -4.14 -8.83
CA ASN A 27 -0.86 -5.30 -9.00
C ASN A 27 -1.36 -5.40 -10.44
N ILE A 28 -1.74 -4.27 -11.05
CA ILE A 28 -2.07 -4.21 -12.47
C ILE A 28 -0.89 -4.71 -13.30
N PHE A 29 0.30 -4.19 -13.03
CA PHE A 29 1.50 -4.57 -13.76
C PHE A 29 1.89 -6.05 -13.59
N LEU A 30 1.77 -6.61 -12.37
CA LEU A 30 2.22 -7.96 -12.06
C LEU A 30 1.20 -9.04 -12.40
N TYR A 31 -0.10 -8.78 -12.20
CA TYR A 31 -1.16 -9.79 -12.33
C TYR A 31 -1.97 -9.69 -13.61
N HIS A 32 -2.02 -8.53 -14.26
CA HIS A 32 -2.80 -8.34 -15.48
C HIS A 32 -1.89 -8.23 -16.71
N ASP A 33 -1.01 -7.23 -16.73
CA ASP A 33 -0.16 -6.98 -17.90
C ASP A 33 1.17 -6.33 -17.54
N PHE A 34 2.28 -6.97 -17.94
CA PHE A 34 3.66 -6.49 -17.76
C PHE A 34 4.03 -5.28 -18.66
N SER A 35 3.05 -4.44 -18.99
CA SER A 35 3.21 -3.25 -19.84
C SER A 35 3.65 -2.05 -19.01
N VAL A 36 4.88 -1.59 -19.26
CA VAL A 36 5.39 -0.35 -18.64
C VAL A 36 4.59 0.87 -19.13
N HIS A 37 4.05 0.84 -20.34
CA HIS A 37 3.23 1.92 -20.87
C HIS A 37 1.94 2.12 -20.08
N ASN A 38 1.28 1.03 -19.70
CA ASN A 38 0.06 1.08 -18.88
C ASN A 38 0.39 1.58 -17.47
N PHE A 39 1.53 1.18 -16.91
CA PHE A 39 2.03 1.73 -15.64
C PHE A 39 2.26 3.26 -15.73
N VAL A 40 2.92 3.74 -16.78
CA VAL A 40 3.16 5.19 -16.99
C VAL A 40 1.84 5.94 -17.19
N LYS A 41 0.88 5.39 -17.94
CA LYS A 41 -0.46 5.99 -18.08
C LYS A 41 -1.21 6.03 -16.75
N GLY A 42 -1.14 4.97 -15.94
CA GLY A 42 -1.72 4.95 -14.60
C GLY A 42 -1.07 5.98 -13.67
N PHE A 43 0.24 6.18 -13.80
CA PHE A 43 0.95 7.24 -13.10
C PHE A 43 0.53 8.65 -13.58
N GLN A 44 0.42 8.87 -14.89
CA GLN A 44 -0.07 10.12 -15.46
C GLN A 44 -1.51 10.44 -15.01
N LEU A 45 -2.37 9.42 -14.95
CA LEU A 45 -3.73 9.57 -14.44
C LEU A 45 -3.72 9.93 -12.95
N SER A 46 -2.86 9.28 -12.15
CA SER A 46 -2.69 9.63 -10.72
C SER A 46 -2.25 11.07 -10.54
N LEU A 47 -1.33 11.54 -11.39
CA LEU A 47 -0.83 12.90 -11.38
C LEU A 47 -1.95 13.90 -11.75
N LEU A 48 -2.71 13.61 -12.81
CA LEU A 48 -3.84 14.44 -13.23
C LEU A 48 -4.89 14.54 -12.13
N GLU A 49 -5.29 13.39 -11.56
CA GLU A 49 -6.31 13.34 -10.52
C GLU A 49 -5.88 14.11 -9.28
N HIS A 50 -4.61 14.01 -8.87
CA HIS A 50 -4.07 14.77 -7.73
C HIS A 50 -4.13 16.29 -7.93
N PHE A 51 -3.72 16.76 -9.11
CA PHE A 51 -3.70 18.19 -9.42
C PHE A 51 -5.09 18.77 -9.70
N CYS A 52 -6.05 17.93 -10.14
CA CYS A 52 -7.43 18.34 -10.37
C CYS A 52 -8.30 18.30 -9.09
N SER A 53 -8.09 17.31 -8.22
CA SER A 53 -8.91 17.12 -7.01
C SER A 53 -8.57 18.09 -5.88
N HIS A 54 -7.29 18.42 -5.70
CA HIS A 54 -6.83 19.19 -4.55
C HIS A 54 -6.34 20.59 -4.96
N PRO A 55 -6.99 21.68 -4.50
CA PRO A 55 -6.54 23.04 -4.82
C PRO A 55 -5.19 23.38 -4.17
N LEU A 56 -4.80 22.66 -3.12
CA LEU A 56 -3.54 22.84 -2.42
C LEU A 56 -2.35 22.21 -3.17
N SER A 57 -2.59 21.36 -4.16
CA SER A 57 -1.55 20.77 -5.01
C SER A 57 -0.76 21.83 -5.80
N VAL A 58 -1.25 23.07 -5.87
CA VAL A 58 -0.50 24.24 -6.34
C VAL A 58 0.82 24.44 -5.58
N LEU A 59 0.89 23.98 -4.32
CA LEU A 59 2.10 24.04 -3.49
C LEU A 59 3.10 22.90 -3.76
N CYS A 60 2.70 21.87 -4.52
CA CYS A 60 3.55 20.74 -4.90
C CYS A 60 4.51 21.13 -6.04
N CYS A 61 5.49 21.98 -5.73
CA CYS A 61 6.51 22.47 -6.66
C CYS A 61 7.90 22.41 -6.03
N GLU A 62 8.92 22.94 -6.69
CA GLU A 62 10.24 23.12 -6.09
C GLU A 62 10.18 24.09 -4.91
N VAL A 63 11.10 23.96 -3.96
CA VAL A 63 11.12 24.73 -2.69
C VAL A 63 11.01 26.24 -2.90
N GLN A 64 11.73 26.78 -3.88
CA GLN A 64 11.73 28.22 -4.15
C GLN A 64 10.40 28.71 -4.74
N GLU A 65 9.74 27.88 -5.56
CA GLU A 65 8.45 28.21 -6.12
C GLU A 65 7.33 28.05 -5.10
N SER A 66 7.40 27.00 -4.26
CA SER A 66 6.40 26.77 -3.23
C SER A 66 6.40 27.91 -2.22
N GLU A 67 7.56 28.44 -1.81
CA GLU A 67 7.64 29.64 -0.97
C GLU A 67 6.94 30.86 -1.59
N LYS A 68 7.20 31.13 -2.88
CA LYS A 68 6.56 32.24 -3.61
C LYS A 68 5.04 32.04 -3.71
N ARG A 69 4.60 30.81 -3.97
CA ARG A 69 3.16 30.47 -4.06
C ARG A 69 2.47 30.60 -2.71
N VAL A 70 3.12 30.18 -1.61
CA VAL A 70 2.64 30.41 -0.25
C VAL A 70 2.48 31.91 0.04
N GLN A 71 3.33 32.76 -0.56
CA GLN A 71 3.18 34.21 -0.41
C GLN A 71 1.94 34.79 -1.08
N LEU A 72 1.46 34.17 -2.16
CA LEU A 72 0.34 34.61 -2.99
C LEU A 72 -1.00 33.97 -2.59
N LEU A 73 -1.03 33.11 -1.58
CA LEU A 73 -2.24 32.40 -1.17
C LEU A 73 -3.33 33.37 -0.67
N SER A 74 -4.56 33.05 -1.04
CA SER A 74 -5.77 33.71 -0.55
C SER A 74 -6.24 33.12 0.78
N HIS A 75 -7.08 33.86 1.51
CA HIS A 75 -7.68 33.40 2.77
C HIS A 75 -8.39 32.03 2.64
N ASN A 76 -9.15 31.82 1.57
CA ASN A 76 -9.83 30.54 1.32
C ASN A 76 -8.86 29.36 1.17
N GLN A 77 -7.67 29.59 0.59
CA GLN A 77 -6.65 28.55 0.49
C GLN A 77 -6.01 28.26 1.84
N PHE A 78 -5.84 29.27 2.69
CA PHE A 78 -5.43 29.06 4.09
C PHE A 78 -6.47 28.28 4.89
N GLU A 79 -7.77 28.53 4.69
CA GLU A 79 -8.81 27.68 5.27
C GLU A 79 -8.71 26.22 4.81
N ASN A 80 -8.42 25.99 3.53
CA ASN A 80 -8.22 24.64 3.02
C ASN A 80 -7.04 23.95 3.70
N ILE A 81 -5.95 24.67 3.98
CA ILE A 81 -4.82 24.15 4.77
C ILE A 81 -5.28 23.80 6.19
N ARG A 82 -6.06 24.66 6.84
CA ARG A 82 -6.64 24.40 8.17
C ARG A 82 -7.57 23.18 8.20
N ARG A 83 -8.23 22.87 7.07
CA ARG A 83 -9.12 21.72 6.94
C ARG A 83 -8.39 20.39 6.81
N LEU A 84 -7.09 20.40 6.47
CA LEU A 84 -6.31 19.17 6.29
C LEU A 84 -6.21 18.35 7.58
N PRO A 85 -6.40 17.02 7.54
CA PRO A 85 -6.26 16.15 8.71
C PRO A 85 -4.88 16.22 9.35
N SER A 86 -3.80 16.21 8.55
CA SER A 86 -2.42 16.29 9.07
C SER A 86 -2.17 17.62 9.80
N PHE A 87 -2.72 18.72 9.29
CA PHE A 87 -2.58 20.03 9.92
C PHE A 87 -3.35 20.11 11.24
N ARG A 88 -4.54 19.49 11.32
CA ARG A 88 -5.30 19.42 12.58
C ARG A 88 -4.52 18.67 13.66
N ARG A 89 -3.92 17.52 13.32
CA ARG A 89 -3.04 16.77 14.24
C ARG A 89 -1.86 17.61 14.71
N PHE A 90 -1.27 18.40 13.82
CA PHE A 90 -0.18 19.31 14.18
C PHE A 90 -0.64 20.39 15.18
N VAL A 91 -1.77 21.03 14.91
CA VAL A 91 -2.35 22.04 15.80
C VAL A 91 -2.65 21.45 17.17
N GLU A 92 -3.24 20.25 17.24
CA GLU A 92 -3.52 19.54 18.50
C GLU A 92 -2.27 19.30 19.35
N SER A 93 -1.11 19.06 18.72
CA SER A 93 0.17 18.84 19.42
C SER A 93 0.84 20.13 19.93
N GLN A 94 0.34 21.30 19.53
CA GLN A 94 0.95 22.60 19.83
C GLN A 94 0.32 23.27 21.07
N GLU A 95 1.05 24.20 21.68
CA GLU A 95 0.58 25.05 22.79
C GLU A 95 -0.69 25.86 22.44
N VAL A 96 -1.58 26.05 23.42
CA VAL A 96 -2.91 26.70 23.25
C VAL A 96 -2.82 28.10 22.65
N GLU A 97 -1.79 28.88 22.99
CA GLU A 97 -1.59 30.23 22.45
C GLU A 97 -1.25 30.21 20.95
N LYS A 98 -0.40 29.26 20.54
CA LYS A 98 -0.06 29.04 19.13
C LYS A 98 -1.22 28.43 18.36
N GLN A 99 -2.05 27.59 18.99
CA GLN A 99 -3.27 27.07 18.38
C GLN A 99 -4.22 28.21 17.98
N ALA A 100 -4.48 29.15 18.91
CA ALA A 100 -5.33 30.30 18.63
C ALA A 100 -4.74 31.18 17.51
N ALA A 101 -3.43 31.39 17.52
CA ALA A 101 -2.74 32.16 16.48
C ALA A 101 -2.82 31.49 15.10
N LEU A 102 -2.61 30.17 15.00
CA LEU A 102 -2.67 29.43 13.73
C LEU A 102 -4.07 29.38 13.11
N LEU A 103 -5.10 29.36 13.97
CA LEU A 103 -6.49 29.32 13.53
C LEU A 103 -7.03 30.71 13.14
N THR A 104 -6.52 31.78 13.76
CA THR A 104 -7.07 33.14 13.60
C THR A 104 -6.22 34.03 12.69
N ASP A 105 -4.89 33.94 12.77
CA ASP A 105 -3.96 34.79 12.00
C ASP A 105 -3.37 34.05 10.80
N ASP A 106 -3.62 34.62 9.61
CA ASP A 106 -3.10 34.09 8.35
C ASP A 106 -1.59 34.33 8.19
N LYS A 107 -1.02 35.37 8.83
CA LYS A 107 0.42 35.66 8.73
C LYS A 107 1.25 34.61 9.47
N CYS A 108 0.84 34.27 10.70
CA CYS A 108 1.44 33.18 11.46
C CYS A 108 1.31 31.83 10.71
N LEU A 109 0.14 31.55 10.14
CA LEU A 109 -0.06 30.34 9.34
C LEU A 109 0.85 30.28 8.10
N LYS A 110 1.10 31.41 7.46
CA LYS A 110 1.98 31.51 6.29
C LYS A 110 3.44 31.15 6.63
N GLU A 111 3.97 31.70 7.72
CA GLU A 111 5.34 31.40 8.17
C GLU A 111 5.49 29.93 8.58
N THR A 112 4.52 29.42 9.32
CA THR A 112 4.51 28.01 9.73
C THR A 112 4.35 27.07 8.55
N ALA A 113 3.46 27.34 7.59
CA ALA A 113 3.31 26.54 6.39
C ALA A 113 4.62 26.47 5.58
N GLN A 114 5.36 27.58 5.46
CA GLN A 114 6.68 27.56 4.81
C GLN A 114 7.69 26.69 5.56
N ALA A 115 7.72 26.77 6.90
CA ALA A 115 8.58 25.93 7.72
C ALA A 115 8.22 24.44 7.60
N LEU A 116 6.93 24.10 7.62
CA LEU A 116 6.45 22.72 7.49
C LEU A 116 6.76 22.15 6.10
N LEU A 117 6.57 22.93 5.03
CA LEU A 117 6.94 22.53 3.67
C LEU A 117 8.44 22.26 3.55
N LYS A 118 9.29 23.14 4.09
CA LYS A 118 10.75 22.89 4.16
C LYS A 118 11.08 21.60 4.92
N GLY A 119 10.38 21.37 6.03
CA GLY A 119 10.45 20.12 6.78
C GLY A 119 10.16 18.91 5.90
N LEU A 120 9.08 18.94 5.12
CA LEU A 120 8.71 17.87 4.19
C LEU A 120 9.76 17.61 3.10
N TYR A 121 10.28 18.66 2.45
CA TYR A 121 11.34 18.46 1.45
C TYR A 121 12.59 17.86 2.08
N SER A 122 12.99 18.34 3.27
CA SER A 122 14.14 17.77 3.99
C SER A 122 13.90 16.32 4.40
N TYR A 123 12.66 15.97 4.77
CA TYR A 123 12.27 14.59 5.04
C TYR A 123 12.45 13.72 3.79
N HIS A 124 11.97 14.15 2.61
CA HIS A 124 12.14 13.39 1.37
C HIS A 124 13.60 13.26 0.92
N GLU A 125 14.40 14.30 1.08
CA GLU A 125 15.84 14.25 0.81
C GLU A 125 16.57 13.24 1.69
N ASN A 126 16.16 13.08 2.96
CA ASN A 126 16.76 12.13 3.89
C ASN A 126 16.18 10.70 3.76
N TYR A 127 14.90 10.59 3.40
CA TYR A 127 14.18 9.32 3.33
C TYR A 127 14.74 8.39 2.25
N PHE A 128 14.91 8.86 1.01
CA PHE A 128 15.34 8.00 -0.10
C PHE A 128 16.77 7.42 0.05
N PRO A 129 17.78 8.20 0.48
CA PRO A 129 19.11 7.64 0.72
C PRO A 129 19.11 6.57 1.82
N ILE A 130 18.37 6.79 2.90
CA ILE A 130 18.30 5.83 4.01
C ILE A 130 17.51 4.58 3.62
N LEU A 131 16.45 4.73 2.82
CA LEU A 131 15.74 3.60 2.24
C LEU A 131 16.66 2.74 1.35
N ARG A 132 17.53 3.37 0.55
CA ARG A 132 18.53 2.68 -0.28
C ARG A 132 19.58 1.99 0.57
N CYS A 133 20.03 2.61 1.66
CA CYS A 133 20.93 1.98 2.63
C CYS A 133 20.27 0.73 3.23
N LEU A 134 19.04 0.85 3.72
CA LEU A 134 18.28 -0.28 4.25
C LEU A 134 18.10 -1.38 3.20
N HIS A 135 17.81 -1.03 1.95
CA HIS A 135 17.74 -2.01 0.85
C HIS A 135 19.07 -2.72 0.58
N ALA A 136 20.21 -2.04 0.72
CA ALA A 136 21.52 -2.67 0.61
C ALA A 136 21.75 -3.73 1.70
N PHE A 137 21.30 -3.46 2.93
CA PHE A 137 21.28 -4.45 4.00
C PHE A 137 20.32 -5.60 3.69
N THR A 138 19.06 -5.31 3.35
CA THR A 138 18.03 -6.36 3.22
C THR A 138 18.19 -7.22 1.98
N SER A 139 18.74 -6.69 0.89
CA SER A 139 19.02 -7.44 -0.34
C SER A 139 20.17 -8.44 -0.19
N SER A 140 21.08 -8.18 0.75
CA SER A 140 22.20 -9.07 1.06
C SER A 140 21.80 -10.22 2.00
N LEU A 141 20.64 -10.12 2.64
CA LEU A 141 20.17 -11.10 3.61
C LEU A 141 19.52 -12.33 2.95
N PRO A 142 19.76 -13.54 3.50
CA PRO A 142 19.04 -14.73 3.06
C PRO A 142 17.55 -14.62 3.45
N LYS A 143 16.67 -15.19 2.63
CA LYS A 143 15.19 -15.20 2.78
C LYS A 143 14.45 -13.89 2.53
N TYR A 144 15.14 -12.77 2.30
CA TYR A 144 14.54 -11.48 1.89
C TYR A 144 13.30 -11.06 2.72
N PRO A 145 13.43 -10.94 4.05
CA PRO A 145 12.28 -10.72 4.94
C PRO A 145 11.47 -9.44 4.60
N LEU A 146 12.14 -8.40 4.10
CA LEU A 146 11.53 -7.11 3.75
C LEU A 146 11.37 -6.91 2.22
N GLY A 147 11.47 -7.99 1.46
CA GLY A 147 11.37 -7.98 0.00
C GLY A 147 12.72 -7.94 -0.71
N LYS A 148 12.71 -8.38 -1.97
CA LYS A 148 13.90 -8.43 -2.84
C LYS A 148 14.16 -7.08 -3.50
N GLN A 149 13.08 -6.41 -3.90
CA GLN A 149 13.13 -5.19 -4.69
C GLN A 149 12.91 -3.96 -3.80
N ILE A 150 13.56 -2.85 -4.13
CA ILE A 150 13.41 -1.58 -3.40
C ILE A 150 11.95 -1.09 -3.31
N ARG A 151 11.11 -1.42 -4.32
CA ARG A 151 9.67 -1.08 -4.30
C ARG A 151 8.91 -1.81 -3.19
N GLU A 152 9.28 -3.04 -2.87
CA GLU A 152 8.60 -3.86 -1.85
C GLU A 152 8.92 -3.30 -0.47
N LEU A 153 10.20 -2.98 -0.24
CA LEU A 153 10.64 -2.27 0.95
C LEU A 153 9.94 -0.91 1.08
N HIS A 154 9.88 -0.12 -0.01
CA HIS A 154 9.20 1.18 0.00
C HIS A 154 7.71 1.06 0.35
N CYS A 155 6.98 0.11 -0.25
CA CYS A 155 5.59 -0.17 0.12
C CYS A 155 5.47 -0.55 1.59
N ALA A 156 6.34 -1.44 2.08
CA ALA A 156 6.32 -1.88 3.48
C ALA A 156 6.57 -0.72 4.47
N CYS A 157 7.49 0.19 4.13
CA CYS A 157 7.80 1.40 4.90
C CYS A 157 6.67 2.44 4.90
N LEU A 158 5.89 2.51 3.81
CA LEU A 158 4.77 3.45 3.71
C LEU A 158 3.52 2.94 4.44
N GLU A 159 3.28 1.63 4.45
CA GLU A 159 2.11 1.01 5.09
C GLU A 159 2.15 1.14 6.62
N ARG A 160 3.29 0.78 7.21
CA ARG A 160 3.53 0.80 8.65
C ARG A 160 4.98 1.08 8.95
N SER A 161 5.22 1.53 10.18
CA SER A 161 6.57 1.61 10.76
C SER A 161 7.30 0.29 10.61
N VAL A 162 8.47 0.32 9.97
CA VAL A 162 9.24 -0.90 9.67
C VAL A 162 9.66 -1.63 10.96
N TRP A 163 9.93 -0.90 12.04
CA TRP A 163 10.37 -1.47 13.31
C TRP A 163 9.27 -2.18 14.11
N GLU A 164 8.00 -2.06 13.73
CA GLU A 164 6.90 -2.78 14.39
C GLU A 164 6.67 -4.16 13.75
N ARG A 165 7.32 -4.42 12.62
CA ARG A 165 7.21 -5.67 11.87
C ARG A 165 8.15 -6.74 12.42
N GLU A 166 7.62 -7.94 12.60
CA GLU A 166 8.41 -9.13 12.95
C GLU A 166 9.46 -9.43 11.87
N GLU A 167 9.16 -9.10 10.61
CA GLU A 167 10.09 -9.28 9.49
C GLU A 167 11.34 -8.41 9.64
N TYR A 168 11.22 -7.22 10.22
CA TYR A 168 12.36 -6.33 10.49
C TYR A 168 13.21 -6.83 11.65
N GLU A 169 12.59 -7.32 12.73
CA GLU A 169 13.34 -7.91 13.83
C GLU A 169 14.13 -9.13 13.35
N SER A 170 13.50 -9.99 12.53
CA SER A 170 14.18 -11.11 11.88
C SER A 170 15.34 -10.63 10.99
N ALA A 171 15.15 -9.57 10.21
CA ALA A 171 16.21 -8.99 9.39
C ALA A 171 17.39 -8.51 10.25
N MET A 172 17.13 -7.78 11.33
CA MET A 172 18.17 -7.27 12.23
C MET A 172 18.91 -8.39 12.96
N GLN A 173 18.21 -9.46 13.34
CA GLN A 173 18.85 -10.68 13.88
C GLN A 173 19.77 -11.35 12.85
N LEU A 174 19.40 -11.38 11.58
CA LEU A 174 20.25 -11.92 10.52
C LEU A 174 21.46 -11.01 10.24
N VAL A 175 21.29 -9.68 10.28
CA VAL A 175 22.42 -8.73 10.17
C VAL A 175 23.41 -8.92 11.32
N ARG A 176 22.91 -9.20 12.53
CA ARG A 176 23.71 -9.58 13.70
C ARG A 176 24.44 -10.92 13.52
N MET A 177 24.27 -11.64 12.43
CA MET A 177 24.99 -12.89 12.14
C MET A 177 25.88 -12.80 10.90
N LEU A 178 25.96 -11.63 10.25
CA LEU A 178 26.78 -11.44 9.05
C LEU A 178 28.29 -11.53 9.35
N ALA A 179 29.03 -11.97 8.32
CA ALA A 179 30.48 -11.99 8.30
C ALA A 179 31.04 -10.57 8.15
N LYS A 180 32.32 -10.41 8.52
CA LYS A 180 33.02 -9.12 8.45
C LYS A 180 33.07 -8.57 7.03
N ASP A 181 33.52 -9.37 6.07
CA ASP A 181 33.74 -8.93 4.68
C ASP A 181 32.42 -8.49 4.03
N GLU A 182 31.33 -9.22 4.30
CA GLU A 182 30.00 -8.87 3.84
C GLU A 182 29.50 -7.57 4.48
N LEU A 183 29.73 -7.37 5.78
CA LEU A 183 29.34 -6.16 6.49
C LEU A 183 30.10 -4.93 5.97
N VAL A 184 31.41 -5.05 5.74
CA VAL A 184 32.24 -3.97 5.18
C VAL A 184 31.76 -3.61 3.78
N ALA A 185 31.55 -4.60 2.90
CA ALA A 185 31.06 -4.36 1.55
C ALA A 185 29.67 -3.70 1.51
N ILE A 186 28.80 -3.99 2.48
CA ILE A 186 27.49 -3.32 2.58
C ILE A 186 27.65 -1.88 3.10
N LEU A 187 28.52 -1.66 4.09
CA LEU A 187 28.78 -0.33 4.63
C LEU A 187 29.43 0.59 3.59
N GLU A 188 30.38 0.10 2.80
CA GLU A 188 30.98 0.84 1.68
C GLU A 188 29.92 1.24 0.65
N LYS A 189 29.02 0.32 0.27
CA LYS A 189 27.88 0.65 -0.61
C LYS A 189 26.98 1.72 0.00
N CYS A 190 26.73 1.67 1.31
CA CYS A 190 25.92 2.70 2.00
C CYS A 190 26.63 4.05 1.99
N VAL A 191 27.95 4.08 2.19
CA VAL A 191 28.76 5.30 2.11
C VAL A 191 28.69 5.88 0.69
N ASP A 192 28.86 5.08 -0.36
CA ASP A 192 28.73 5.53 -1.75
C ASP A 192 27.34 6.12 -2.05
N ILE A 193 26.28 5.45 -1.59
CA ILE A 193 24.89 5.93 -1.73
C ILE A 193 24.71 7.29 -1.03
N LEU A 194 25.24 7.44 0.18
CA LEU A 194 25.11 8.66 0.95
C LEU A 194 25.99 9.79 0.39
N ILE A 195 27.18 9.52 -0.13
CA ILE A 195 28.04 10.49 -0.83
C ILE A 195 27.35 11.00 -2.09
N SER A 196 26.68 10.11 -2.84
CA SER A 196 25.90 10.50 -4.02
C SER A 196 24.68 11.35 -3.68
N SER A 197 24.23 11.35 -2.42
CA SER A 197 23.09 12.14 -1.95
C SER A 197 23.53 13.50 -1.41
N SER A 198 22.96 14.59 -1.91
CA SER A 198 23.32 15.97 -1.53
C SER A 198 22.80 16.41 -0.15
N ALA A 199 22.28 15.49 0.67
CA ALA A 199 21.59 15.81 1.91
C ALA A 199 22.58 16.23 3.01
N LYS A 200 22.56 17.52 3.37
CA LYS A 200 23.45 18.10 4.38
C LYS A 200 23.29 17.48 5.77
N CYS A 201 22.08 17.01 6.11
CA CYS A 201 21.76 16.39 7.40
C CYS A 201 22.38 15.00 7.57
N LEU A 202 22.71 14.31 6.47
CA LEU A 202 23.28 12.95 6.50
C LEU A 202 24.81 12.95 6.72
N ARG A 203 25.45 14.11 6.77
CA ARG A 203 26.92 14.22 6.97
C ARG A 203 27.38 13.62 8.29
N THR A 204 26.61 13.80 9.36
CA THR A 204 26.94 13.20 10.67
C THR A 204 26.79 11.68 10.67
N ALA A 205 25.86 11.15 9.87
CA ALA A 205 25.70 9.72 9.68
C ALA A 205 26.82 9.14 8.80
N LEU A 206 27.20 9.87 7.74
CA LEU A 206 28.34 9.56 6.88
C LEU A 206 29.65 9.46 7.66
N GLU A 207 29.99 10.48 8.45
CA GLU A 207 31.21 10.47 9.26
C GLU A 207 31.25 9.30 10.25
N LYS A 208 30.11 8.90 10.79
CA LYS A 208 30.01 7.73 11.68
C LYS A 208 30.17 6.42 10.91
N LEU A 209 29.56 6.29 9.73
CA LEU A 209 29.70 5.12 8.87
C LEU A 209 31.15 4.96 8.38
N GLU A 210 31.80 6.05 7.96
CA GLU A 210 33.22 6.05 7.59
C GLU A 210 34.13 5.63 8.76
N ARG A 211 33.83 6.10 9.98
CA ARG A 211 34.53 5.64 11.19
C ARG A 211 34.34 4.15 11.44
N TYR A 212 33.12 3.62 11.25
CA TYR A 212 32.86 2.19 11.41
C TYR A 212 33.57 1.35 10.34
N VAL A 213 33.59 1.79 9.08
CA VAL A 213 34.36 1.14 8.01
C VAL A 213 35.85 1.14 8.34
N HIS A 214 36.40 2.27 8.77
CA HIS A 214 37.81 2.37 9.15
C HIS A 214 38.14 1.49 10.37
N LEU A 215 37.26 1.41 11.36
CA LEU A 215 37.45 0.59 12.55
C LEU A 215 37.38 -0.91 12.22
N LEU A 216 36.49 -1.32 11.32
CA LEU A 216 36.40 -2.69 10.84
C LEU A 216 37.64 -3.09 10.03
N ASN A 217 38.14 -2.22 9.15
CA ASN A 217 39.36 -2.47 8.39
C ASN A 217 40.60 -2.53 9.31
N ASN A 218 40.68 -1.69 10.34
CA ASN A 218 41.79 -1.74 11.30
C ASN A 218 41.78 -2.98 12.20
N LEU A 219 40.61 -3.58 12.47
CA LEU A 219 40.52 -4.83 13.22
C LEU A 219 41.15 -6.03 12.49
N GLU A 220 41.40 -5.90 11.19
CA GLU A 220 42.13 -6.89 10.40
C GLU A 220 43.62 -6.99 10.79
N GLU A 221 44.21 -5.88 11.28
CA GLU A 221 45.60 -5.86 11.74
C GLU A 221 45.78 -6.51 13.12
N ALA A 222 44.71 -6.63 13.92
CA ALA A 222 44.75 -7.25 15.25
C ALA A 222 44.49 -8.77 15.24
N SER A 223 44.06 -9.34 14.11
CA SER A 223 43.80 -10.78 13.94
C SER A 223 45.04 -11.62 13.58
N GLY A 224 46.25 -11.06 13.69
CA GLY A 224 47.51 -11.81 13.56
C GLY A 224 47.81 -12.78 14.73
N ASP A 225 47.08 -12.71 15.85
CA ASP A 225 47.38 -13.50 17.06
C ASP A 225 46.49 -14.74 17.28
N GLN A 226 45.82 -15.26 16.24
CA GLN A 226 45.04 -16.50 16.31
C GLN A 226 45.85 -17.81 16.15
N GLU A 227 47.19 -17.76 16.12
CA GLU A 227 48.01 -18.99 16.11
C GLU A 227 48.10 -19.71 17.48
N LYS A 228 47.64 -19.09 18.58
CA LYS A 228 47.69 -19.73 19.92
C LYS A 228 46.55 -20.71 20.23
N SER A 229 45.63 -20.96 19.30
CA SER A 229 44.52 -21.90 19.51
C SER A 229 44.80 -23.33 19.03
N ILE A 230 45.84 -23.53 18.20
CA ILE A 230 46.18 -24.84 17.62
C ILE A 230 46.88 -25.75 18.65
N SER A 231 47.49 -25.19 19.71
CA SER A 231 48.14 -25.99 20.76
C SER A 231 47.18 -26.79 21.65
N SER A 232 45.86 -26.56 21.54
CA SER A 232 44.84 -27.26 22.35
C SER A 232 44.22 -28.49 21.67
N LEU A 233 44.57 -28.74 20.39
CA LEU A 233 44.08 -29.92 19.65
C LEU A 233 44.95 -31.17 19.85
N GLU A 234 46.22 -31.02 20.23
CA GLU A 234 47.12 -32.14 20.48
C GLU A 234 46.83 -32.86 21.81
N ASP A 235 46.23 -32.17 22.79
CA ASP A 235 45.89 -32.76 24.10
C ASP A 235 44.62 -33.64 24.09
N LEU A 236 43.85 -33.64 23.00
CA LEU A 236 42.60 -34.41 22.87
C LEU A 236 42.80 -35.89 22.51
N GLN A 237 44.00 -36.29 22.09
CA GLN A 237 44.25 -37.67 21.65
C GLN A 237 44.47 -38.67 22.80
N LYS A 238 44.47 -38.24 24.08
CA LYS A 238 44.96 -39.09 25.19
C LYS A 238 43.98 -39.47 26.30
N LYS A 239 42.67 -39.23 26.22
CA LYS A 239 41.75 -39.66 27.32
C LYS A 239 40.45 -40.30 26.82
N THR A 240 40.40 -41.62 26.93
CA THR A 240 39.31 -42.52 26.53
C THR A 240 38.29 -42.72 27.65
N ASP A 241 37.55 -41.68 28.04
CA ASP A 241 36.37 -41.85 28.91
C ASP A 241 35.19 -41.00 28.39
N LEU A 242 34.14 -41.69 27.98
CA LEU A 242 32.92 -41.10 27.38
C LEU A 242 32.26 -40.07 28.31
N TYR A 243 32.32 -40.31 29.62
CA TYR A 243 31.80 -39.38 30.63
C TYR A 243 32.64 -38.10 30.75
N HIS A 244 33.96 -38.21 30.60
CA HIS A 244 34.87 -37.07 30.63
C HIS A 244 34.70 -36.21 29.37
N LEU A 245 34.43 -36.84 28.23
CA LEU A 245 34.09 -36.17 26.97
C LEU A 245 32.75 -35.45 27.06
N GLN A 246 31.73 -36.08 27.65
CA GLN A 246 30.41 -35.47 27.82
C GLN A 246 30.46 -34.27 28.78
N LYS A 247 31.22 -34.38 29.87
CA LYS A 247 31.42 -33.29 30.83
C LYS A 247 32.21 -32.12 30.22
N THR A 248 33.28 -32.40 29.47
CA THR A 248 34.04 -31.35 28.75
C THR A 248 33.21 -30.70 27.64
N LEU A 249 32.34 -31.44 26.94
CA LEU A 249 31.41 -30.86 25.97
C LEU A 249 30.35 -29.97 26.63
N LEU A 250 29.87 -30.31 27.82
CA LEU A 250 28.96 -29.48 28.61
C LEU A 250 29.66 -28.21 29.12
N GLU A 251 30.88 -28.33 29.63
CA GLU A 251 31.71 -27.18 30.05
C GLU A 251 32.11 -26.30 28.84
N MET A 252 32.33 -26.89 27.66
CA MET A 252 32.51 -26.15 26.40
C MET A 252 31.23 -25.45 25.93
N LYS A 253 30.05 -26.02 26.21
CA LYS A 253 28.75 -25.41 25.88
C LYS A 253 28.43 -24.26 26.84
N GLU A 254 28.77 -24.38 28.12
CA GLU A 254 28.65 -23.32 29.11
C GLU A 254 29.65 -22.19 28.88
N SER A 255 30.91 -22.51 28.58
CA SER A 255 31.91 -21.49 28.19
C SER A 255 31.62 -20.85 26.83
N ARG A 256 30.94 -21.52 25.88
CA ARG A 256 30.39 -20.86 24.68
C ARG A 256 29.27 -19.87 24.99
N ARG A 257 28.46 -20.10 26.03
CA ARG A 257 27.45 -19.13 26.50
C ARG A 257 28.06 -17.93 27.22
N VAL A 258 29.28 -18.07 27.74
CA VAL A 258 30.02 -17.03 28.49
C VAL A 258 31.24 -16.51 27.70
N LYS A 259 31.36 -16.83 26.40
CA LYS A 259 32.39 -16.19 25.55
C LYS A 259 32.14 -14.69 25.59
N LYS A 260 33.08 -13.94 26.17
CA LYS A 260 33.13 -12.48 26.04
C LYS A 260 32.95 -12.19 24.56
N LEU A 261 31.93 -11.41 24.23
CA LEU A 261 31.67 -10.96 22.86
C LEU A 261 33.01 -10.47 22.30
N THR A 262 33.38 -10.99 21.14
CA THR A 262 34.58 -10.51 20.45
C THR A 262 34.44 -9.00 20.22
N THR A 263 35.56 -8.28 20.17
CA THR A 263 35.55 -6.84 19.85
C THR A 263 34.76 -6.56 18.56
N PHE A 264 34.87 -7.46 17.58
CA PHE A 264 34.07 -7.44 16.37
C PHE A 264 32.56 -7.63 16.62
N GLU A 265 32.15 -8.59 17.46
CA GLU A 265 30.74 -8.78 17.79
C GLU A 265 30.13 -7.56 18.50
N MET A 266 30.88 -6.93 19.42
CA MET A 266 30.43 -5.69 20.08
C MET A 266 30.24 -4.56 19.07
N LEU A 267 31.20 -4.35 18.16
CA LEU A 267 31.07 -3.34 17.11
C LEU A 267 29.94 -3.65 16.12
N ARG A 268 29.69 -4.92 15.82
CA ARG A 268 28.55 -5.32 14.98
C ARG A 268 27.23 -4.96 15.66
N PHE A 269 27.10 -5.15 16.97
CA PHE A 269 25.91 -4.70 17.70
C PHE A 269 25.77 -3.18 17.67
N GLU A 270 26.86 -2.44 17.89
CA GLU A 270 26.84 -0.97 17.80
C GLU A 270 26.43 -0.48 16.40
N ILE A 271 26.91 -1.13 15.34
CA ILE A 271 26.54 -0.80 13.95
C ILE A 271 25.07 -1.09 13.70
N VAL A 272 24.56 -2.25 14.15
CA VAL A 272 23.14 -2.60 14.01
C VAL A 272 22.25 -1.63 14.77
N ASP A 273 22.62 -1.29 16.01
CA ASP A 273 21.86 -0.35 16.82
C ASP A 273 21.92 1.08 16.24
N PHE A 274 23.05 1.44 15.61
CA PHE A 274 23.18 2.70 14.87
C PHE A 274 22.27 2.72 13.63
N ILE A 275 22.23 1.63 12.84
CA ILE A 275 21.33 1.51 11.68
C ILE A 275 19.88 1.55 12.16
N ASP A 276 19.53 0.85 13.24
CA ASP A 276 18.18 0.89 13.81
C ASP A 276 17.80 2.31 14.24
N GLY A 277 18.75 3.05 14.85
CA GLY A 277 18.58 4.47 15.15
C GLY A 277 18.35 5.33 13.90
N LEU A 278 19.07 5.09 12.80
CA LEU A 278 18.87 5.79 11.53
C LEU A 278 17.49 5.49 10.93
N VAL A 279 17.08 4.21 10.90
CA VAL A 279 15.79 3.78 10.39
C VAL A 279 14.66 4.44 11.18
N ARG A 280 14.72 4.41 12.51
CA ARG A 280 13.68 5.03 13.38
C ARG A 280 13.56 6.54 13.19
N ASN A 281 14.68 7.23 13.02
CA ASN A 281 14.70 8.68 12.91
C ASN A 281 14.23 9.19 11.55
N TYR A 282 14.51 8.46 10.46
CA TYR A 282 14.34 8.98 9.10
C TYR A 282 13.35 8.20 8.23
N LEU A 283 13.03 6.94 8.54
CA LEU A 283 12.06 6.13 7.79
C LEU A 283 10.67 6.11 8.45
N ALA A 284 10.32 7.15 9.22
CA ALA A 284 8.97 7.34 9.71
C ALA A 284 7.98 7.41 8.53
N PRO A 285 6.76 6.84 8.62
CA PRO A 285 5.76 6.92 7.56
C PRO A 285 5.42 8.36 7.17
N ALA A 286 5.13 8.58 5.88
CA ALA A 286 4.75 9.90 5.37
C ALA A 286 3.49 10.45 6.05
N GLU A 287 2.60 9.58 6.52
CA GLU A 287 1.37 9.95 7.23
C GLU A 287 1.61 10.67 8.57
N MET A 288 2.78 10.46 9.18
CA MET A 288 3.18 11.15 10.41
C MET A 288 3.67 12.58 10.15
N GLN A 289 4.03 12.91 8.91
CA GLN A 289 4.46 14.25 8.55
C GLN A 289 3.25 15.16 8.34
N THR A 290 3.41 16.43 8.71
CA THR A 290 2.39 17.45 8.53
C THR A 290 2.32 17.89 7.07
N LEU A 291 1.13 18.16 6.53
CA LEU A 291 0.91 18.59 5.14
C LEU A 291 1.34 17.58 4.06
N HIS A 292 1.47 16.30 4.39
CA HIS A 292 1.84 15.27 3.42
C HIS A 292 0.83 15.17 2.26
N GLU A 293 -0.45 15.49 2.49
CA GLU A 293 -1.53 15.40 1.49
C GLU A 293 -1.31 16.33 0.30
N VAL A 294 -0.49 17.36 0.45
CA VAL A 294 -0.13 18.27 -0.66
C VAL A 294 0.73 17.56 -1.70
N MET A 295 1.60 16.65 -1.26
CA MET A 295 2.57 15.94 -2.11
C MET A 295 2.13 14.52 -2.44
N TYR A 296 1.37 13.85 -1.58
CA TYR A 296 0.96 12.46 -1.72
C TYR A 296 -0.45 12.31 -2.26
N PHE A 297 -0.60 11.54 -3.33
CA PHE A 297 -1.89 11.10 -3.84
C PHE A 297 -2.37 9.82 -3.17
N SER A 298 -3.54 9.85 -2.53
CA SER A 298 -4.08 8.74 -1.71
C SER A 298 -5.31 8.02 -2.29
N ALA A 299 -5.94 8.56 -3.34
CA ALA A 299 -7.22 8.05 -3.85
C ALA A 299 -7.05 6.79 -4.72
N ALA A 300 -6.78 5.65 -4.08
CA ALA A 300 -6.56 4.36 -4.73
C ALA A 300 -7.84 3.79 -5.36
N ASN A 301 -8.99 3.92 -4.69
CA ASN A 301 -10.26 3.34 -5.17
C ASN A 301 -10.71 3.97 -6.50
N THR A 302 -10.67 5.29 -6.59
CA THR A 302 -11.00 6.04 -7.81
C THR A 302 -10.07 5.63 -8.96
N LEU A 303 -8.78 5.49 -8.68
CA LEU A 303 -7.82 5.05 -9.68
C LEU A 303 -8.08 3.59 -10.12
N GLN A 304 -8.36 2.71 -9.17
CA GLN A 304 -8.68 1.32 -9.44
C GLN A 304 -9.95 1.18 -10.30
N GLU A 305 -10.98 1.98 -10.04
CA GLU A 305 -12.20 2.01 -10.85
C GLU A 305 -11.95 2.50 -12.28
N HIS A 306 -11.09 3.51 -12.46
CA HIS A 306 -10.76 4.04 -13.78
C HIS A 306 -9.81 3.14 -14.59
N LEU A 307 -8.83 2.51 -13.96
CA LEU A 307 -7.85 1.66 -14.64
C LEU A 307 -8.35 0.22 -14.81
N ASN A 308 -8.91 -0.36 -13.74
CA ASN A 308 -9.43 -1.72 -13.69
C ASN A 308 -10.96 -1.70 -13.59
N ALA A 309 -11.60 -1.24 -14.67
CA ALA A 309 -13.05 -1.25 -14.74
C ALA A 309 -13.60 -2.68 -14.62
N THR A 310 -14.54 -2.89 -13.70
CA THR A 310 -15.23 -4.16 -13.49
C THR A 310 -16.71 -4.06 -13.89
N PRO A 311 -17.03 -3.85 -15.18
CA PRO A 311 -18.40 -3.57 -15.63
C PRO A 311 -19.38 -4.69 -15.28
N ARG A 312 -18.93 -5.95 -15.29
CA ARG A 312 -19.75 -7.09 -14.87
C ARG A 312 -20.17 -6.99 -13.40
N ALA A 313 -19.26 -6.61 -12.51
CA ALA A 313 -19.56 -6.47 -11.09
C ALA A 313 -20.53 -5.32 -10.84
N ALA A 314 -20.35 -4.21 -11.55
CA ALA A 314 -21.28 -3.06 -11.52
C ALA A 314 -22.69 -3.45 -11.98
N LEU A 315 -22.81 -4.13 -13.13
CA LEU A 315 -24.10 -4.62 -13.64
C LEU A 315 -24.74 -5.63 -12.68
N HIS A 316 -23.95 -6.57 -12.16
CA HIS A 316 -24.42 -7.56 -11.20
C HIS A 316 -24.95 -6.90 -9.92
N THR A 317 -24.24 -5.91 -9.40
CA THR A 317 -24.64 -5.17 -8.19
C THR A 317 -25.90 -4.33 -8.45
N ALA A 318 -25.97 -3.64 -9.59
CA ALA A 318 -27.13 -2.84 -9.98
C ALA A 318 -28.40 -3.68 -10.17
N LEU A 319 -28.28 -4.84 -10.81
CA LEU A 319 -29.43 -5.71 -11.09
C LEU A 319 -29.90 -6.47 -9.83
N ASN A 320 -28.99 -6.87 -8.95
CA ASN A 320 -29.36 -7.54 -7.69
C ASN A 320 -29.90 -6.56 -6.64
N ASN A 321 -29.24 -5.41 -6.47
CA ASN A 321 -29.50 -4.45 -5.41
C ASN A 321 -29.61 -3.02 -5.98
N PRO A 322 -30.75 -2.66 -6.60
CA PRO A 322 -30.94 -1.33 -7.19
C PRO A 322 -30.93 -0.19 -6.15
N TYR A 323 -31.11 -0.52 -4.87
CA TYR A 323 -31.04 0.41 -3.75
C TYR A 323 -29.73 1.22 -3.71
N PHE A 324 -28.59 0.62 -4.06
CA PHE A 324 -27.29 1.33 -4.02
C PHE A 324 -27.25 2.55 -4.96
N TYR A 325 -28.05 2.55 -6.03
CA TYR A 325 -28.10 3.63 -7.01
C TYR A 325 -29.32 4.53 -6.81
N LEU A 326 -30.51 3.96 -6.57
CA LEU A 326 -31.77 4.72 -6.50
C LEU A 326 -32.07 5.26 -5.09
N LYS A 327 -31.48 4.68 -4.03
CA LYS A 327 -31.64 5.08 -2.62
C LYS A 327 -33.10 5.24 -2.15
N ASP A 328 -34.00 4.41 -2.67
CA ASP A 328 -35.41 4.35 -2.23
C ASP A 328 -35.58 3.28 -1.13
N ASP A 329 -36.25 3.63 -0.04
CA ASP A 329 -36.49 2.75 1.09
C ASP A 329 -37.36 1.52 0.72
N ALA A 330 -38.23 1.65 -0.30
CA ALA A 330 -39.04 0.52 -0.82
C ALA A 330 -38.20 -0.59 -1.49
N LEU A 331 -36.94 -0.28 -1.82
CA LEU A 331 -35.99 -1.20 -2.47
C LEU A 331 -34.99 -1.84 -1.49
N LYS A 332 -35.08 -1.52 -0.19
CA LYS A 332 -34.27 -2.18 0.86
C LYS A 332 -34.77 -3.60 1.08
N CYS A 333 -34.29 -4.53 0.25
CA CYS A 333 -34.49 -5.96 0.43
C CYS A 333 -33.17 -6.66 0.76
N GLY A 334 -33.26 -7.78 1.49
CA GLY A 334 -32.14 -8.69 1.67
C GLY A 334 -31.70 -9.29 0.33
N ALA A 335 -30.46 -9.76 0.25
CA ALA A 335 -29.87 -10.27 -0.99
C ALA A 335 -30.72 -11.36 -1.68
N GLU A 336 -31.48 -12.14 -0.90
CA GLU A 336 -32.30 -13.26 -1.38
C GLU A 336 -33.79 -12.92 -1.55
N SER A 337 -34.27 -11.74 -1.15
CA SER A 337 -35.68 -11.38 -1.33
C SER A 337 -35.92 -10.52 -2.57
N ILE A 338 -36.96 -10.88 -3.32
CA ILE A 338 -37.40 -10.14 -4.51
C ILE A 338 -38.46 -9.14 -4.05
N SER A 339 -38.10 -7.85 -4.01
CA SER A 339 -39.10 -6.79 -3.81
C SER A 339 -39.94 -6.66 -5.07
N GLY A 340 -41.26 -6.75 -4.93
CA GLY A 340 -42.17 -6.45 -6.02
C GLY A 340 -42.15 -4.97 -6.45
N ALA A 341 -41.59 -4.09 -5.63
CA ALA A 341 -41.37 -2.67 -5.96
C ALA A 341 -40.09 -2.42 -6.79
N ALA A 342 -39.29 -3.45 -7.06
CA ALA A 342 -38.07 -3.32 -7.85
C ALA A 342 -38.36 -3.09 -9.35
N PRO A 343 -37.42 -2.50 -10.10
CA PRO A 343 -37.54 -2.37 -11.55
C PRO A 343 -37.70 -3.74 -12.24
N ASP A 344 -38.46 -3.78 -13.34
CA ASP A 344 -38.79 -5.01 -14.09
C ASP A 344 -37.56 -5.84 -14.44
N ILE A 345 -36.48 -5.19 -14.90
CA ILE A 345 -35.22 -5.85 -15.27
C ILE A 345 -34.54 -6.51 -14.07
N CYS A 346 -34.63 -5.92 -12.86
CA CYS A 346 -34.07 -6.49 -11.64
C CYS A 346 -34.87 -7.72 -11.20
N ILE A 347 -36.20 -7.69 -11.32
CA ILE A 347 -37.08 -8.83 -10.99
C ILE A 347 -36.80 -9.98 -11.96
N ALA A 348 -36.80 -9.70 -13.26
CA ALA A 348 -36.46 -10.69 -14.28
C ALA A 348 -35.05 -11.26 -14.06
N TYR A 349 -34.09 -10.41 -13.68
CA TYR A 349 -32.73 -10.83 -13.34
C TYR A 349 -32.67 -11.70 -12.07
N LYS A 350 -33.42 -11.43 -11.00
CA LYS A 350 -33.40 -12.35 -9.85
C LYS A 350 -33.96 -13.73 -10.20
N LEU A 351 -35.08 -13.76 -10.93
CA LEU A 351 -35.71 -15.00 -11.38
C LEU A 351 -34.81 -15.81 -12.34
N HIS A 352 -34.04 -15.16 -13.23
CA HIS A 352 -33.14 -15.88 -14.14
C HIS A 352 -31.95 -16.55 -13.41
N LEU A 353 -31.56 -16.05 -12.21
CA LEU A 353 -30.50 -16.66 -11.40
C LEU A 353 -30.98 -17.95 -10.73
N GLU A 354 -32.24 -17.99 -10.29
CA GLU A 354 -32.89 -19.18 -9.70
C GLU A 354 -33.10 -20.29 -10.75
N CYS A 355 -33.23 -19.91 -12.02
CA CYS A 355 -33.40 -20.85 -13.12
C CYS A 355 -32.10 -21.59 -13.49
N GLY A 356 -32.27 -22.76 -14.12
CA GLY A 356 -31.16 -23.54 -14.67
C GLY A 356 -30.56 -22.96 -15.95
N ARG A 357 -29.74 -23.76 -16.65
CA ARG A 357 -29.05 -23.35 -17.90
C ARG A 357 -30.01 -23.05 -19.05
N LEU A 358 -31.12 -23.76 -19.14
CA LEU A 358 -32.21 -23.53 -20.10
C LEU A 358 -33.42 -23.04 -19.33
N ILE A 359 -33.93 -21.87 -19.70
CA ILE A 359 -35.04 -21.20 -19.05
C ILE A 359 -36.26 -21.32 -19.97
N ASN A 360 -37.36 -21.85 -19.45
CA ASN A 360 -38.65 -21.85 -20.14
C ASN A 360 -39.27 -20.46 -20.04
N LEU A 361 -39.63 -19.85 -21.18
CA LEU A 361 -40.19 -18.50 -21.22
C LEU A 361 -41.56 -18.41 -20.54
N VAL A 362 -42.37 -19.47 -20.62
CA VAL A 362 -43.72 -19.49 -20.05
C VAL A 362 -43.65 -19.50 -18.52
N ASP A 363 -42.88 -20.43 -17.95
CA ASP A 363 -42.70 -20.53 -16.49
C ASP A 363 -42.07 -19.24 -15.92
N TRP A 364 -41.15 -18.63 -16.67
CA TRP A 364 -40.51 -17.38 -16.26
C TRP A 364 -41.47 -16.19 -16.29
N LEU A 365 -42.34 -16.09 -17.29
CA LEU A 365 -43.40 -15.09 -17.37
C LEU A 365 -44.40 -15.26 -16.21
N GLU A 366 -44.81 -16.49 -15.90
CA GLU A 366 -45.71 -16.78 -14.78
C GLU A 366 -45.09 -16.35 -13.45
N ALA A 367 -43.83 -16.72 -13.20
CA ALA A 367 -43.09 -16.29 -12.02
C ALA A 367 -42.98 -14.77 -11.94
N PHE A 368 -42.65 -14.09 -13.04
CA PHE A 368 -42.59 -12.63 -13.10
C PHE A 368 -43.94 -11.98 -12.78
N SER A 369 -45.03 -12.51 -13.36
CA SER A 369 -46.39 -12.01 -13.11
C SER A 369 -46.78 -12.15 -11.63
N THR A 370 -46.46 -13.27 -10.98
CA THR A 370 -46.76 -13.47 -9.55
C THR A 370 -46.04 -12.46 -8.66
N VAL A 371 -44.78 -12.13 -8.95
CA VAL A 371 -44.00 -11.16 -8.16
C VAL A 371 -44.52 -9.73 -8.34
N VAL A 372 -44.83 -9.35 -9.58
CA VAL A 372 -45.32 -7.99 -9.89
C VAL A 372 -46.75 -7.78 -9.36
N THR A 373 -47.62 -8.79 -9.46
CA THR A 373 -48.98 -8.72 -8.92
C THR A 373 -49.01 -8.76 -7.39
N ALA A 374 -48.05 -9.43 -6.73
CA ALA A 374 -47.90 -9.36 -5.28
C ALA A 374 -47.49 -7.95 -4.78
N ALA A 375 -46.89 -7.13 -5.65
CA ALA A 375 -46.53 -5.75 -5.34
C ALA A 375 -47.70 -4.77 -5.50
N GLY A 376 -48.63 -5.08 -6.40
CA GLY A 376 -49.77 -4.23 -6.73
C GLY A 376 -51.03 -4.68 -6.01
N ASN A 377 -51.55 -3.86 -5.09
CA ASN A 377 -52.91 -4.04 -4.58
C ASN A 377 -53.93 -3.73 -5.71
N THR A 378 -54.18 -4.67 -6.61
CA THR A 378 -55.16 -4.50 -7.70
C THR A 378 -56.40 -5.37 -7.50
N ASP A 379 -57.54 -4.69 -7.32
CA ASP A 379 -58.88 -5.28 -7.31
C ASP A 379 -59.20 -6.01 -8.61
N SER A 380 -59.90 -7.12 -8.46
CA SER A 380 -60.08 -8.21 -9.43
C SER A 380 -60.77 -7.91 -10.78
N ARG A 381 -61.14 -6.65 -11.08
CA ARG A 381 -61.93 -6.28 -12.26
C ARG A 381 -61.12 -5.72 -13.45
N VAL A 382 -59.82 -5.43 -13.30
CA VAL A 382 -58.94 -4.89 -14.37
C VAL A 382 -57.96 -5.95 -14.94
N LYS A 383 -58.08 -7.20 -14.49
CA LYS A 383 -57.12 -8.30 -14.74
C LYS A 383 -56.69 -8.45 -16.20
N ASN A 384 -57.63 -8.45 -17.15
CA ASN A 384 -57.28 -8.74 -18.55
C ASN A 384 -56.42 -7.64 -19.22
N GLN A 385 -56.59 -6.36 -18.86
CA GLN A 385 -55.74 -5.29 -19.40
C GLN A 385 -54.40 -5.19 -18.66
N THR A 386 -54.38 -5.51 -17.36
CA THR A 386 -53.13 -5.57 -16.59
C THR A 386 -52.24 -6.71 -17.05
N ASP A 387 -52.82 -7.83 -17.48
CA ASP A 387 -52.07 -9.01 -17.95
C ASP A 387 -51.32 -8.72 -19.26
N ASP A 388 -51.93 -8.01 -20.21
CA ASP A 388 -51.27 -7.57 -21.45
C ASP A 388 -50.10 -6.61 -21.18
N ILE A 389 -50.26 -5.71 -20.20
CA ILE A 389 -49.22 -4.75 -19.80
C ILE A 389 -48.06 -5.48 -19.10
N ILE A 390 -48.35 -6.43 -18.22
CA ILE A 390 -47.33 -7.25 -17.54
C ILE A 390 -46.57 -8.09 -18.58
N HIS A 391 -47.26 -8.64 -19.57
CA HIS A 391 -46.64 -9.38 -20.66
C HIS A 391 -45.70 -8.49 -21.49
N ALA A 392 -46.11 -7.28 -21.85
CA ALA A 392 -45.25 -6.33 -22.56
C ALA A 392 -44.03 -5.89 -21.73
N ARG A 393 -44.21 -5.67 -20.41
CA ARG A 393 -43.12 -5.36 -19.48
C ARG A 393 -42.11 -6.50 -19.39
N PHE A 394 -42.59 -7.74 -19.32
CA PHE A 394 -41.75 -8.93 -19.33
C PHE A 394 -40.95 -9.05 -20.63
N ILE A 395 -41.59 -8.95 -21.80
CA ILE A 395 -40.90 -9.02 -23.10
C ILE A 395 -39.79 -7.95 -23.18
N ARG A 396 -40.05 -6.73 -22.68
CA ARG A 396 -39.04 -5.68 -22.61
C ARG A 396 -37.87 -6.07 -21.70
N ALA A 397 -38.13 -6.53 -20.48
CA ALA A 397 -37.09 -6.95 -19.55
C ALA A 397 -36.24 -8.11 -20.10
N VAL A 398 -36.86 -9.08 -20.78
CA VAL A 398 -36.16 -10.18 -21.48
C VAL A 398 -35.30 -9.63 -22.61
N SER A 399 -35.82 -8.72 -23.43
CA SER A 399 -35.06 -8.09 -24.52
C SER A 399 -33.85 -7.31 -24.01
N GLU A 400 -33.99 -6.59 -22.89
CA GLU A 400 -32.89 -5.89 -22.23
C GLU A 400 -31.83 -6.85 -21.67
N LEU A 401 -32.24 -7.98 -21.08
CA LEU A 401 -31.33 -9.02 -20.60
C LEU A 401 -30.59 -9.73 -21.75
N GLU A 402 -31.24 -9.89 -22.90
CA GLU A 402 -30.60 -10.38 -24.13
C GLU A 402 -29.58 -9.37 -24.65
N PHE A 403 -29.95 -8.07 -24.69
CA PHE A 403 -29.05 -7.00 -25.10
C PHE A 403 -27.79 -6.89 -24.23
N LEU A 404 -27.94 -7.07 -22.91
CA LEU A 404 -26.82 -7.12 -21.96
C LEU A 404 -25.99 -8.41 -22.05
N GLY A 405 -26.45 -9.41 -22.79
CA GLY A 405 -25.75 -10.68 -23.01
C GLY A 405 -25.86 -11.68 -21.86
N PHE A 406 -26.86 -11.54 -20.98
CA PHE A 406 -27.12 -12.53 -19.92
C PHE A 406 -27.81 -13.79 -20.46
N ILE A 407 -28.62 -13.62 -21.50
CA ILE A 407 -29.42 -14.68 -22.11
C ILE A 407 -29.29 -14.66 -23.64
N LYS A 408 -29.54 -15.80 -24.29
CA LYS A 408 -29.49 -15.94 -25.76
C LYS A 408 -30.57 -16.90 -26.27
N PRO A 409 -31.24 -16.57 -27.39
CA PRO A 409 -32.19 -17.47 -28.02
C PRO A 409 -31.51 -18.78 -28.44
N THR A 410 -32.18 -19.90 -28.15
CA THR A 410 -31.68 -21.24 -28.43
C THR A 410 -32.64 -21.99 -29.35
N LYS A 411 -32.08 -22.77 -30.28
CA LYS A 411 -32.84 -23.67 -31.15
C LYS A 411 -32.97 -25.09 -30.59
N GLN A 412 -32.44 -25.35 -29.39
CA GLN A 412 -32.43 -26.70 -28.80
C GLN A 412 -33.81 -27.15 -28.32
N LYS A 413 -34.63 -26.20 -27.85
CA LYS A 413 -36.01 -26.42 -27.42
C LYS A 413 -36.85 -25.20 -27.82
N THR A 414 -38.10 -25.44 -28.22
CA THR A 414 -39.07 -24.37 -28.51
C THR A 414 -39.36 -23.58 -27.23
N ASP A 415 -39.52 -22.27 -27.33
CA ASP A 415 -39.89 -21.36 -26.22
C ASP A 415 -38.90 -21.36 -25.04
N HIS A 416 -37.64 -21.71 -25.30
CA HIS A 416 -36.57 -21.66 -24.30
C HIS A 416 -35.51 -20.61 -24.65
N VAL A 417 -34.91 -20.05 -23.61
CA VAL A 417 -33.74 -19.19 -23.71
C VAL A 417 -32.58 -19.80 -22.93
N ALA A 418 -31.36 -19.68 -23.45
CA ALA A 418 -30.16 -20.19 -22.80
C ALA A 418 -29.50 -19.09 -21.97
N ARG A 419 -29.15 -19.40 -20.71
CA ARG A 419 -28.35 -18.51 -19.87
C ARG A 419 -26.87 -18.58 -20.28
N LEU A 420 -26.25 -17.42 -20.45
CA LEU A 420 -24.83 -17.30 -20.83
C LEU A 420 -23.91 -17.05 -19.65
N THR A 421 -24.44 -16.57 -18.53
CA THR A 421 -23.70 -16.21 -17.32
C THR A 421 -23.90 -17.22 -16.19
N TRP A 422 -22.88 -17.37 -15.36
CA TRP A 422 -22.98 -18.10 -14.09
C TRP A 422 -23.41 -17.14 -12.98
N GLY A 423 -24.39 -17.57 -12.19
CA GLY A 423 -25.06 -16.79 -11.15
C GLY A 423 -24.69 -17.16 -9.71
N SER A 424 -23.88 -18.20 -9.49
CA SER A 424 -23.35 -18.54 -8.18
C SER A 424 -21.83 -18.32 -8.17
N CYS A 425 -21.40 -17.19 -7.64
CA CYS A 425 -20.07 -17.04 -7.08
C CYS A 425 -20.24 -16.56 -5.64
#